data_AF-A0A926CNL7-F1
#
_entry.id   AF-A0A926CNL7-F1
#
_cell.length_a   1.000
_cell.length_b   1.000
_cell.length_c   1.000
_cell.angle_alpha   90.00
_cell.angle_beta   90.00
_cell.angle_gamma   90.00
#
_symmetry.space_group_name_H-M   'P 1'
#
loop_
_entity.id
_entity.type
_entity.pdbx_description
1 polymer ?
#
loop_
_entity_poly.entity_id
_entity_poly.type
_entity_poly.pdbx_seq_one_letter_code
_entity_poly.pdbx_strand_id
1 'polypeptide(L)'
;MDATFIALGQLLVQALPTFFIVLLLFFYLKQVFFGPLERVLHERHEATEGARTLAAAALDRANAKAADYEAQIRAARNEIYKEQDEQRRKWREEQTAQIVDSRKRAETVVAETKAELASQAEQAKEAIGSETQALADRITAAILQGRAA
;
A
#
# COMPACT_ATOMS: atom_id res chain seq x y z
N MET A 1 32.19 88.33 32.06
CA MET A 1 31.91 86.87 31.98
C MET A 1 32.72 86.21 30.87
N ASP A 2 33.59 86.95 30.19
CA ASP A 2 34.31 86.49 29.00
C ASP A 2 35.56 85.67 29.33
N ALA A 3 36.22 85.96 30.46
CA ALA A 3 37.39 85.21 30.92
C ALA A 3 37.08 83.73 31.26
N THR A 4 35.89 83.43 31.77
CA THR A 4 35.45 82.05 32.04
C THR A 4 35.13 81.30 30.75
N PHE A 5 34.58 81.97 29.72
CA PHE A 5 34.31 81.33 28.42
C PHE A 5 35.60 81.01 27.66
N ILE A 6 36.60 81.90 27.70
CA ILE A 6 37.90 81.66 27.07
C ILE A 6 38.65 80.52 27.79
N ALA A 7 38.61 80.51 29.13
CA ALA A 7 39.23 79.43 29.92
C ALA A 7 38.57 78.06 29.66
N LEU A 8 37.24 78.01 29.53
CA LEU A 8 36.50 76.80 29.16
C LEU A 8 36.84 76.34 27.73
N GLY A 9 36.94 77.28 26.77
CA GLY A 9 37.35 76.97 25.40
C GLY A 9 38.77 76.40 25.32
N GLN A 10 39.71 76.97 26.10
CA GLN A 10 41.10 76.51 26.14
C GLN A 10 41.23 75.11 26.77
N LEU A 11 40.45 74.82 27.82
CA LEU A 11 40.35 73.48 28.40
C LEU A 11 39.81 72.44 27.40
N LEU A 12 38.83 72.83 26.58
CA LEU A 12 38.23 71.97 25.57
C LEU A 12 39.21 71.68 24.42
N VAL A 13 39.97 72.69 24.00
CA VAL A 13 41.05 72.54 23.01
C VAL A 13 42.19 71.67 23.54
N GLN A 14 42.52 71.79 24.83
CA GLN A 14 43.53 70.94 25.47
C GLN A 14 43.07 69.49 25.65
N ALA A 15 41.76 69.24 25.74
CA ALA A 15 41.18 67.90 25.84
C ALA A 15 40.99 67.20 24.48
N LEU A 16 40.94 67.92 23.36
CA LEU A 16 40.81 67.37 22.01
C LEU A 16 41.87 66.29 21.68
N PRO A 17 43.18 66.49 21.92
CA PRO A 17 44.20 65.47 21.69
C PRO A 17 43.95 64.17 22.46
N THR A 18 43.60 64.28 23.75
CA THR A 18 43.29 63.12 24.60
C THR A 18 42.05 62.39 24.08
N PHE A 19 41.02 63.12 23.65
CA PHE A 19 39.82 62.53 23.05
C PHE A 19 40.15 61.74 21.77
N PHE A 20 40.97 62.29 20.87
CA PHE A 20 41.41 61.57 19.66
C PHE A 20 42.22 60.31 19.99
N ILE A 21 43.10 60.36 21.00
CA ILE A 21 43.87 59.20 21.44
C ILE A 21 42.94 58.11 22.02
N VAL A 22 41.97 58.49 22.85
CA VAL A 22 40.98 57.54 23.39
C VAL A 22 40.13 56.94 22.28
N LEU A 23 39.74 57.73 21.28
CA LEU A 23 38.99 57.25 20.12
C LEU A 23 39.80 56.25 19.31
N LEU A 24 41.07 56.56 19.01
CA LEU A 24 42.00 55.64 18.33
C LEU A 24 42.18 54.34 19.13
N LEU A 25 42.38 54.44 20.45
CA LEU A 25 42.51 53.28 21.33
C LEU A 25 41.24 52.42 21.33
N PHE A 26 40.06 53.04 21.37
CA PHE A 26 38.78 52.33 21.29
C PHE A 26 38.66 51.53 19.99
N PHE A 27 38.96 52.14 18.84
CA PHE A 27 38.94 51.45 17.55
C PHE A 27 39.99 50.32 17.49
N TYR A 28 41.19 50.56 18.03
CA TYR A 28 42.22 49.54 18.13
C TYR A 28 41.78 48.34 18.99
N LEU A 29 41.25 48.58 20.19
CA LEU A 29 40.78 47.51 21.09
C LEU A 29 39.60 46.76 20.48
N LYS A 30 38.67 47.47 19.83
CA LYS A 30 37.53 46.89 19.12
C LYS A 30 38.00 45.90 18.04
N GLN A 31 38.95 46.32 17.21
CA GLN A 31 39.44 45.51 16.10
C GLN A 31 40.32 44.33 16.57
N VAL A 32 41.24 44.59 17.49
CA VAL A 32 42.33 43.66 17.86
C VAL A 32 41.93 42.73 19.02
N PHE A 33 41.08 43.18 19.94
CA PHE A 33 40.77 42.42 21.14
C PHE A 33 39.33 41.87 21.13
N PHE A 34 38.34 42.74 20.98
CA PHE A 34 36.93 42.35 21.08
C PHE A 34 36.48 41.45 19.92
N GLY A 35 36.90 41.76 18.68
CA GLY A 35 36.58 40.92 17.53
C GLY A 35 37.06 39.46 17.66
N PRO A 36 38.36 39.22 17.95
CA PRO A 36 38.87 37.87 18.17
C PRO A 36 38.24 37.18 19.39
N LEU A 37 37.97 37.92 20.48
CA LEU A 37 37.34 37.37 21.68
C LEU A 37 35.92 36.87 21.39
N GLU A 38 35.14 37.65 20.65
CA GLU A 38 33.77 37.28 20.25
C GLU A 38 33.76 36.06 19.32
N ARG A 39 34.71 35.97 18.38
CA ARG A 39 34.90 34.78 17.54
C ARG A 39 35.16 33.52 18.36
N VAL A 40 36.09 33.56 19.32
CA VAL A 40 36.44 32.39 20.13
C VAL A 40 35.28 31.98 21.05
N LEU A 41 34.55 32.95 21.60
CA LEU A 41 33.33 32.68 22.38
C LEU A 41 32.25 32.03 21.51
N HIS A 42 32.05 32.51 20.29
CA HIS A 42 31.13 31.90 19.33
C HIS A 42 31.53 30.48 18.96
N GLU A 43 32.82 30.25 18.62
CA GLU A 43 33.33 28.90 18.32
C GLU A 43 33.17 27.94 19.51
N ARG A 44 33.42 28.40 20.74
CA ARG A 44 33.21 27.56 21.93
C ARG A 44 31.73 27.25 22.13
N HIS A 45 30.84 28.22 21.92
CA HIS A 45 29.40 28.03 22.04
C HIS A 45 28.85 27.09 20.95
N GLU A 46 29.31 27.22 19.70
CA GLU A 46 28.98 26.27 18.63
C GLU A 46 29.54 24.87 18.92
N ALA A 47 30.75 24.77 19.45
CA ALA A 47 31.35 23.47 19.79
C ALA A 47 30.63 22.76 20.95
N THR A 48 30.00 23.49 21.88
CA THR A 48 29.31 22.89 23.04
C THR A 48 27.80 22.78 22.83
N GLU A 49 27.12 23.89 22.58
CA GLU A 49 25.66 23.96 22.40
C GLU A 49 25.26 23.67 20.96
N GLY A 50 26.04 24.15 19.98
CA GLY A 50 25.85 23.81 18.57
C GLY A 50 25.97 22.31 18.31
N ALA A 51 26.95 21.64 18.90
CA ALA A 51 27.10 20.18 18.76
C ALA A 51 25.88 19.40 19.32
N ARG A 52 25.32 19.85 20.45
CA ARG A 52 24.12 19.24 21.04
C ARG A 52 22.88 19.46 20.19
N THR A 53 22.69 20.68 19.68
CA THR A 53 21.55 21.00 18.80
C THR A 53 21.65 20.28 17.45
N LEU A 54 22.85 20.17 16.88
CA LEU A 54 23.09 19.37 15.67
C LEU A 54 22.83 17.88 15.91
N ALA A 55 23.23 17.33 17.06
CA ALA A 55 22.95 15.94 17.42
C ALA A 55 21.44 15.70 17.60
N ALA A 56 20.73 16.62 18.27
CA ALA A 56 19.27 16.56 18.41
C ALA A 56 18.58 16.62 17.04
N ALA A 57 18.98 17.54 16.17
CA ALA A 57 18.44 17.64 14.82
C ALA A 57 18.75 16.40 13.97
N ALA A 58 19.92 15.77 14.15
CA ALA A 58 20.26 14.51 13.49
C ALA A 58 19.39 13.35 13.99
N LEU A 59 19.14 13.26 15.30
CA LEU A 59 18.24 12.27 15.89
C LEU A 59 16.80 12.47 15.41
N ASP A 60 16.30 13.70 15.38
CA ASP A 60 14.95 14.00 14.89
C ASP A 60 14.80 13.61 13.41
N ARG A 61 15.80 13.89 12.57
CA ARG A 61 15.82 13.43 11.18
C ARG A 61 15.86 11.92 11.05
N ALA A 62 16.63 11.23 11.90
CA ALA A 62 16.69 9.78 11.90
C ALA A 62 15.34 9.16 12.33
N ASN A 63 14.72 9.72 13.38
CA ASN A 63 13.42 9.29 13.88
C ASN A 63 12.31 9.54 12.84
N ALA A 64 12.31 10.69 12.17
CA ALA A 64 11.38 10.99 11.09
C ALA A 64 11.50 9.97 9.95
N LYS A 65 12.73 9.68 9.51
CA LYS A 65 12.97 8.65 8.48
C LYS A 65 12.54 7.25 8.93
N ALA A 66 12.79 6.90 10.20
CA ALA A 66 12.36 5.62 10.75
C ALA A 66 10.83 5.50 10.79
N ALA A 67 10.13 6.56 11.20
CA ALA A 67 8.67 6.62 11.21
C ALA A 67 8.08 6.52 9.80
N ASP A 68 8.65 7.22 8.82
CA ASP A 68 8.24 7.15 7.41
C ASP A 68 8.46 5.75 6.83
N TYR A 69 9.58 5.11 7.16
CA TYR A 69 9.87 3.74 6.74
C TYR A 69 8.88 2.74 7.34
N GLU A 70 8.59 2.86 8.64
CA GLU A 70 7.61 2.00 9.30
C GLU A 70 6.19 2.22 8.74
N ALA A 71 5.81 3.47 8.47
CA ALA A 71 4.54 3.80 7.84
C ALA A 71 4.41 3.17 6.44
N GLN A 72 5.45 3.25 5.61
CA GLN A 72 5.49 2.63 4.28
C GLN A 72 5.40 1.10 4.37
N ILE A 73 6.10 0.46 5.30
CA ILE A 73 6.00 -0.99 5.52
C ILE A 73 4.57 -1.37 5.91
N ARG A 74 3.94 -0.64 6.84
CA ARG A 74 2.56 -0.91 7.25
C ARG A 74 1.60 -0.74 6.08
N ALA A 75 1.77 0.30 5.27
CA ALA A 75 0.95 0.52 4.07
C ALA A 75 1.10 -0.62 3.06
N ALA A 76 2.34 -1.02 2.73
CA ALA A 76 2.60 -2.12 1.81
C ALA A 76 2.03 -3.46 2.32
N ARG A 77 2.14 -3.75 3.62
CA ARG A 77 1.50 -4.94 4.22
C ARG A 77 -0.02 -4.90 4.06
N ASN A 78 -0.65 -3.76 4.34
CA ASN A 78 -2.09 -3.61 4.22
C ASN A 78 -2.55 -3.80 2.77
N GLU A 79 -1.80 -3.27 1.81
CA GLU A 79 -2.07 -3.44 0.38
C GLU A 79 -1.99 -4.93 -0.03
N ILE A 80 -0.93 -5.63 0.36
CA ILE A 80 -0.79 -7.08 0.14
C ILE A 80 -1.97 -7.85 0.73
N TYR A 81 -2.37 -7.55 1.97
CA TYR A 81 -3.51 -8.22 2.59
C TYR A 81 -4.81 -7.96 1.85
N LYS A 82 -5.02 -6.74 1.38
CA LYS A 82 -6.20 -6.36 0.60
C LYS A 82 -6.24 -7.09 -0.74
N GLU A 83 -5.14 -7.08 -1.49
CA GLU A 83 -5.03 -7.80 -2.77
C GLU A 83 -5.26 -9.30 -2.59
N GLN A 84 -4.65 -9.91 -1.57
CA GLN A 84 -4.87 -11.32 -1.28
C GLN A 84 -6.33 -11.61 -0.93
N ASP A 85 -7.00 -10.73 -0.19
CA ASP A 85 -8.40 -10.94 0.16
C ASP A 85 -9.33 -10.82 -1.05
N GLU A 86 -9.10 -9.82 -1.89
CA GLU A 86 -9.81 -9.65 -3.16
C GLU A 86 -9.58 -10.85 -4.09
N GLN A 87 -8.35 -11.36 -4.18
CA GLN A 87 -8.02 -12.53 -5.00
C GLN A 87 -8.68 -13.80 -4.46
N ARG A 88 -8.64 -14.02 -3.13
CA ARG A 88 -9.34 -15.13 -2.47
C ARG A 88 -10.85 -15.04 -2.65
N ARG A 89 -11.42 -13.83 -2.67
CA ARG A 89 -12.85 -13.63 -2.93
C ARG A 89 -13.18 -14.02 -4.37
N LYS A 90 -12.43 -13.50 -5.35
CA LYS A 90 -12.61 -13.83 -6.78
C LYS A 90 -12.51 -15.33 -7.04
N TRP A 91 -11.50 -16.01 -6.50
CA TRP A 91 -11.36 -17.47 -6.66
C TRP A 91 -12.53 -18.24 -6.05
N ARG A 92 -13.06 -17.82 -4.89
CA ARG A 92 -14.24 -18.45 -4.29
C ARG A 92 -15.49 -18.23 -5.15
N GLU A 93 -15.67 -17.02 -5.69
CA GLU A 93 -16.77 -16.69 -6.60
C GLU A 93 -16.70 -17.53 -7.89
N GLU A 94 -15.52 -17.59 -8.52
CA GLU A 94 -15.28 -18.39 -9.73
C GLU A 94 -15.48 -19.89 -9.48
N GLN A 95 -14.93 -20.42 -8.38
CA GLN A 95 -15.13 -21.82 -8.00
C GLN A 95 -16.60 -22.13 -7.79
N THR A 96 -17.33 -21.27 -7.09
CA THR A 96 -18.77 -21.44 -6.86
C THR A 96 -19.53 -21.41 -8.19
N ALA A 97 -19.20 -20.47 -9.08
CA ALA A 97 -19.80 -20.38 -10.40
C ALA A 97 -19.56 -21.65 -11.24
N GLN A 98 -18.33 -22.18 -11.25
CA GLN A 98 -17.99 -23.42 -11.97
C GLN A 98 -18.73 -24.64 -11.41
N ILE A 99 -18.87 -24.74 -10.07
CA ILE A 99 -19.62 -25.83 -9.44
C ILE A 99 -21.10 -25.74 -9.83
N VAL A 100 -21.70 -24.54 -9.81
CA VAL A 100 -23.10 -24.34 -10.20
C VAL A 100 -23.32 -24.68 -11.67
N ASP A 101 -22.43 -24.23 -12.55
CA ASP A 101 -22.49 -24.53 -13.99
C ASP A 101 -22.34 -26.04 -14.25
N SER A 102 -21.39 -26.70 -13.58
CA SER A 102 -21.21 -28.15 -13.68
C SER A 102 -22.43 -28.93 -13.19
N ARG A 103 -23.08 -28.47 -12.10
CA ARG A 103 -24.34 -29.07 -11.62
C ARG A 103 -25.47 -28.91 -12.63
N LYS A 104 -25.65 -27.72 -13.22
CA LYS A 104 -26.65 -27.49 -14.27
C LYS A 104 -26.44 -28.39 -15.48
N ARG A 105 -25.19 -28.56 -15.92
CA ARG A 105 -24.85 -29.49 -17.02
C ARG A 105 -25.18 -30.93 -16.65
N ALA A 106 -24.83 -31.37 -15.44
CA ALA A 106 -25.15 -32.71 -14.98
C ALA A 106 -26.68 -32.94 -14.90
N GLU A 107 -27.44 -31.96 -14.39
CA GLU A 107 -28.90 -32.00 -14.36
C GLU A 107 -29.50 -32.10 -15.77
N THR A 108 -28.96 -31.34 -16.73
CA THR A 108 -29.38 -31.39 -18.14
C THR A 108 -29.11 -32.76 -18.75
N VAL A 109 -27.90 -33.29 -18.59
CA VAL A 109 -27.54 -34.63 -19.09
C VAL A 109 -28.44 -35.70 -18.49
N VAL A 110 -28.70 -35.64 -17.17
CA VAL A 110 -29.60 -36.60 -16.51
C VAL A 110 -31.03 -36.49 -17.04
N ALA A 111 -31.53 -35.29 -17.32
CA ALA A 111 -32.86 -35.09 -17.89
C ALA A 111 -32.94 -35.64 -19.32
N GLU A 112 -31.94 -35.35 -20.16
CA GLU A 112 -31.83 -35.85 -21.53
C GLU A 112 -31.76 -37.38 -21.56
N THR A 113 -30.86 -37.99 -20.79
CA THR A 113 -30.73 -39.46 -20.73
C THR A 113 -32.01 -40.13 -20.22
N LYS A 114 -32.74 -39.51 -19.27
CA LYS A 114 -34.05 -40.04 -18.83
C LYS A 114 -35.10 -39.99 -19.94
N ALA A 115 -35.12 -38.91 -20.73
CA ALA A 115 -36.03 -38.78 -21.85
C ALA A 115 -35.72 -39.80 -22.96
N GLU A 116 -34.43 -39.98 -23.28
CA GLU A 116 -33.98 -41.00 -24.23
C GLU A 116 -34.32 -42.42 -23.75
N LEU A 117 -34.07 -42.72 -22.47
CA LEU A 117 -34.39 -44.03 -21.89
C LEU A 117 -35.90 -44.32 -21.95
N ALA A 118 -36.74 -43.32 -21.67
CA ALA A 118 -38.19 -43.46 -21.79
C ALA A 118 -38.62 -43.74 -23.24
N SER A 119 -38.03 -43.05 -24.22
CA SER A 119 -38.27 -43.30 -25.64
C SER A 119 -37.82 -44.70 -26.07
N GLN A 120 -36.63 -45.14 -25.64
CA GLN A 120 -36.11 -46.47 -25.95
C GLN A 120 -36.98 -47.57 -25.31
N ALA A 121 -37.45 -47.37 -24.09
CA ALA A 121 -38.35 -48.31 -23.42
C ALA A 121 -39.69 -48.46 -24.17
N GLU A 122 -40.24 -47.36 -24.70
CA GLU A 122 -41.48 -47.41 -25.47
C GLU A 122 -41.29 -48.10 -26.83
N GLN A 123 -40.21 -47.78 -27.55
CA GLN A 123 -39.85 -48.47 -28.79
C GLN A 123 -39.63 -49.98 -28.57
N ALA A 124 -38.97 -50.36 -27.47
CA ALA A 124 -38.76 -51.76 -27.12
C ALA A 124 -40.09 -52.50 -26.83
N LYS A 125 -41.05 -51.85 -26.15
CA LYS A 125 -42.39 -52.43 -25.94
C LYS A 125 -43.14 -52.64 -27.25
N GLU A 126 -43.12 -51.65 -28.14
CA GLU A 126 -43.77 -51.75 -29.45
C GLU A 126 -43.16 -52.89 -30.28
N ALA A 127 -41.83 -53.00 -30.29
CA ALA A 127 -41.11 -54.08 -30.97
C ALA A 127 -41.51 -55.45 -30.41
N ILE A 128 -41.47 -55.63 -29.08
CA ILE A 128 -41.86 -56.90 -28.43
C ILE A 128 -43.33 -57.24 -28.73
N GLY A 129 -44.23 -56.26 -28.74
CA GLY A 129 -45.63 -56.46 -29.10
C GLY A 129 -45.80 -57.00 -30.52
N SER A 130 -45.08 -56.42 -31.49
CA SER A 130 -45.10 -56.87 -32.87
C SER A 130 -44.48 -58.27 -33.05
N GLU A 131 -43.37 -58.56 -32.36
CA GLU A 131 -42.73 -59.87 -32.38
C GLU A 131 -43.61 -60.94 -31.74
N THR A 132 -44.32 -60.61 -30.65
CA THR A 132 -45.25 -61.52 -29.98
C THR A 132 -46.41 -61.90 -30.90
N GLN A 133 -46.98 -60.95 -31.63
CA GLN A 133 -48.03 -61.23 -32.61
C GLN A 133 -47.52 -62.15 -33.73
N ALA A 134 -46.34 -61.84 -34.29
CA ALA A 134 -45.72 -62.67 -35.32
C ALA A 134 -45.41 -64.09 -34.82
N LEU A 135 -44.98 -64.23 -33.56
CA LEU A 135 -44.73 -65.53 -32.93
C LEU A 135 -46.03 -66.31 -32.69
N ALA A 136 -47.10 -65.64 -32.24
CA ALA A 136 -48.42 -66.25 -32.05
C ALA A 136 -48.99 -66.78 -33.37
N ASP A 137 -48.86 -66.02 -34.46
CA ASP A 137 -49.30 -66.44 -35.79
C ASP A 137 -48.52 -67.69 -36.27
N ARG A 138 -47.21 -67.73 -36.03
CA ARG A 138 -46.37 -68.92 -36.34
C ARG A 138 -46.77 -70.15 -35.53
N ILE A 139 -47.03 -69.99 -34.23
CA ILE A 139 -47.48 -71.10 -33.36
C ILE A 139 -48.84 -71.62 -33.84
N THR A 140 -49.77 -70.71 -34.15
CA THR A 140 -51.12 -71.08 -34.63
C THR A 140 -51.06 -71.83 -35.96
N ALA A 141 -50.22 -71.36 -36.90
CA ALA A 141 -49.98 -72.05 -38.17
C ALA A 141 -49.38 -73.46 -37.97
N ALA A 142 -48.43 -73.62 -37.05
CA ALA A 142 -47.82 -74.91 -36.74
C ALA A 142 -48.84 -75.91 -36.14
N ILE A 143 -49.71 -75.45 -35.23
CA ILE A 143 -50.77 -76.28 -34.64
C ILE A 143 -51.82 -76.69 -35.68
N LEU A 144 -52.22 -75.78 -36.56
CA LEU A 144 -53.21 -76.06 -37.61
C LEU A 144 -52.67 -77.03 -38.68
N GLN A 145 -51.39 -76.94 -39.05
CA GLN A 145 -50.75 -77.89 -39.97
C GLN A 145 -50.59 -79.29 -39.35
N GLY A 146 -50.31 -79.38 -38.05
CA GLY A 146 -50.21 -80.66 -37.32
C GLY A 146 -51.54 -81.41 -37.16
N ARG A 147 -52.68 -80.74 -37.37
CA ARG A 147 -54.03 -81.34 -37.28
C ARG A 147 -54.58 -81.77 -38.65
N ALA A 148 -53.87 -81.49 -39.74
CA ALA A 148 -54.26 -81.86 -41.11
C ALA A 148 -53.63 -83.18 -41.60
N ALA A 149 -53.23 -84.06 -40.67
CA ALA A 149 -52.75 -85.43 -40.93
C ALA A 149 -53.60 -86.44 -40.18
#